data_AF-A0A3S3KEX4-F1
#
_entry.id   AF-A0A3S3KEX4-F1
#
_cell.length_a   1.000
_cell.length_b   1.000
_cell.length_c   1.000
_cell.angle_alpha   90.00
_cell.angle_beta   90.00
_cell.angle_gamma   90.00
#
_symmetry.space_group_name_H-M   'P 1'
#
loop_
_entity.id
_entity.type
_entity.pdbx_description
1 polymer ?
#
loop_
_entity_poly.entity_id
_entity_poly.type
_entity_poly.pdbx_seq_one_letter_code
_entity_poly.pdbx_strand_id
1 'polypeptide(L)'
;MSRHAAALSIASIALFLVMTALEFLYFQRLSGGLASLDIRVAGFTPDEGMAWLTALGRRGGEIIIVWHCLTFDLLFPALLSLTLVSLILVFGRRLSTFRAMPAQVQALFSLVLVLPYAVADYVQNFTVARLLSDFQSANPDSLAFASSLTVTKFALLAIPVFVIAVFAVAGQRRR
;
A
#
# COMPACT_ATOMS: atom_id res chain seq x y z
N MET A 1 -12.31 -18.59 10.52
CA MET A 1 -12.13 -17.11 10.43
C MET A 1 -13.51 -16.47 10.46
N SER A 2 -13.64 -15.20 10.87
CA SER A 2 -14.92 -14.50 10.69
C SER A 2 -15.21 -14.36 9.18
N ARG A 3 -16.47 -14.48 8.76
CA ARG A 3 -16.86 -14.39 7.34
C ARG A 3 -16.39 -13.07 6.70
N HIS A 4 -16.44 -11.98 7.46
CA HIS A 4 -15.97 -10.65 7.02
C HIS A 4 -14.46 -10.60 6.78
N ALA A 5 -13.63 -11.13 7.69
CA ALA A 5 -12.18 -11.11 7.50
C ALA A 5 -11.74 -11.95 6.29
N ALA A 6 -12.43 -13.08 6.05
CA ALA A 6 -12.18 -13.90 4.86
C ALA A 6 -12.59 -13.16 3.57
N ALA A 7 -13.77 -12.55 3.53
CA ALA A 7 -14.23 -11.77 2.38
C ALA A 7 -13.30 -10.58 2.06
N LEU A 8 -12.90 -9.82 3.09
CA LEU A 8 -11.95 -8.72 2.96
C LEU A 8 -10.59 -9.20 2.46
N SER A 9 -10.07 -10.32 2.99
CA SER A 9 -8.81 -10.91 2.52
C SER A 9 -8.89 -11.32 1.05
N ILE A 10 -9.97 -11.99 0.64
CA ILE A 10 -10.18 -12.39 -0.75
C ILE A 10 -10.26 -11.16 -1.66
N ALA A 11 -11.02 -10.14 -1.26
CA ALA A 11 -11.14 -8.89 -2.02
C ALA A 11 -9.79 -8.18 -2.16
N SER A 12 -9.02 -8.05 -1.07
CA SER A 12 -7.66 -7.47 -1.11
C SER A 12 -6.73 -8.25 -2.03
N ILE A 13 -6.73 -9.59 -1.94
CA ILE A 13 -5.89 -10.44 -2.80
C ILE A 13 -6.31 -10.28 -4.28
N ALA A 14 -7.61 -10.34 -4.57
CA ALA A 14 -8.11 -10.19 -5.92
C ALA A 14 -7.73 -8.82 -6.52
N LEU A 15 -7.92 -7.74 -5.76
CA LEU A 15 -7.56 -6.40 -6.20
C LEU A 15 -6.05 -6.26 -6.40
N PHE A 16 -5.23 -6.78 -5.48
CA PHE A 16 -3.79 -6.78 -5.61
C PHE A 16 -3.32 -7.52 -6.87
N LEU A 17 -3.92 -8.68 -7.17
CA LEU A 17 -3.61 -9.44 -8.38
C LEU A 17 -4.01 -8.67 -9.65
N VAL A 18 -5.16 -8.00 -9.65
CA VAL A 18 -5.60 -7.14 -10.76
C VAL A 18 -4.61 -5.99 -10.96
N MET A 19 -4.25 -5.27 -9.90
CA MET A 19 -3.28 -4.17 -9.96
C MET A 19 -1.92 -4.65 -10.47
N THR A 20 -1.45 -5.79 -9.97
CA THR A 20 -0.19 -6.40 -10.42
C THR A 20 -0.25 -6.77 -11.90
N ALA A 21 -1.35 -7.39 -12.34
CA ALA A 21 -1.53 -7.72 -13.76
C ALA A 21 -1.56 -6.46 -14.64
N LEU A 22 -2.26 -5.40 -14.22
CA LEU A 22 -2.31 -4.12 -14.93
C LEU A 22 -0.93 -3.45 -15.01
N GLU A 23 -0.14 -3.49 -13.94
CA GLU A 23 1.21 -2.97 -13.92
C GLU A 23 2.08 -3.61 -15.03
N PHE A 24 2.15 -4.94 -15.04
CA PHE A 24 3.03 -5.65 -15.98
C PHE A 24 2.46 -5.75 -17.41
N LEU A 25 1.14 -5.82 -17.57
CA LEU A 25 0.52 -5.99 -18.90
C LEU A 25 0.23 -4.66 -19.60
N TYR A 26 0.08 -3.56 -18.84
CA TYR A 26 -0.36 -2.28 -19.37
C TYR A 26 0.52 -1.10 -18.95
N PHE A 27 0.67 -0.80 -17.66
CA PHE A 27 1.30 0.45 -17.22
C PHE A 27 2.79 0.54 -17.58
N GLN A 28 3.55 -0.54 -17.44
CA GLN A 28 4.96 -0.56 -17.86
C GLN A 28 5.14 -0.29 -19.35
N ARG A 29 4.16 -0.67 -20.19
CA ARG A 29 4.25 -0.40 -21.62
C ARG A 29 4.08 1.09 -21.94
N LEU A 30 3.43 1.86 -21.06
CA LEU A 30 3.28 3.30 -21.21
C LEU A 30 4.60 4.04 -20.96
N SER A 31 5.49 3.49 -20.13
CA SER A 31 6.78 4.07 -19.72
C SER A 31 7.98 3.41 -20.41
N GLY A 32 7.76 2.71 -21.53
CA GLY A 32 8.85 2.04 -22.26
C GLY A 32 9.47 0.82 -21.55
N GLY A 33 8.74 0.21 -20.62
CA GLY A 33 9.15 -0.94 -19.82
C GLY A 33 9.60 -0.61 -18.39
N LEU A 34 9.53 0.66 -17.99
CA LEU A 34 9.92 1.09 -16.64
C LEU A 34 8.81 0.81 -15.63
N ALA A 35 9.12 0.06 -14.58
CA ALA A 35 8.25 -0.17 -13.43
C ALA A 35 7.73 1.14 -12.82
N SER A 36 6.44 1.17 -12.47
CA SER A 36 5.82 2.28 -11.73
C SER A 36 6.56 2.53 -10.41
N LEU A 37 6.58 3.79 -9.98
CA LEU A 37 7.42 4.23 -8.87
C LEU A 37 7.02 3.58 -7.54
N ASP A 38 5.74 3.33 -7.35
CA ASP A 38 5.10 2.80 -6.14
C ASP A 38 5.39 1.31 -5.88
N ILE A 39 5.74 0.53 -6.91
CA ILE A 39 6.11 -0.89 -6.76
C ILE A 39 7.59 -1.11 -6.42
N ARG A 40 8.40 -0.04 -6.42
CA ARG A 40 9.83 -0.10 -6.15
C ARG A 40 10.09 -0.11 -4.65
N VAL A 41 10.05 -1.30 -4.06
CA VAL A 41 10.11 -1.50 -2.59
C VAL A 41 11.33 -0.85 -1.93
N ALA A 42 12.48 -0.81 -2.62
CA ALA A 42 13.71 -0.19 -2.13
C ALA A 42 13.82 1.32 -2.46
N GLY A 43 12.77 1.91 -3.02
CA GLY A 43 12.77 3.26 -3.57
C GLY A 43 13.37 3.32 -4.98
N PHE A 44 13.63 4.54 -5.43
CA PHE A 44 14.23 4.88 -6.72
C PHE A 44 15.11 6.13 -6.60
N THR A 45 16.01 6.32 -7.56
CA THR A 45 16.81 7.55 -7.65
C THR A 45 16.04 8.66 -8.38
N PRO A 46 16.36 9.94 -8.16
CA PRO A 46 15.75 11.02 -8.94
C PRO A 46 15.87 10.84 -10.45
N ASP A 47 17.01 10.36 -10.95
CA ASP A 47 17.21 10.12 -12.37
C ASP A 47 16.27 9.04 -12.92
N GLU A 48 16.08 7.95 -12.18
CA GLU A 48 15.14 6.90 -12.53
C GLU A 48 13.68 7.40 -12.53
N GLY A 49 13.35 8.25 -11.55
CA GLY A 49 12.03 8.88 -11.46
C GLY A 49 11.77 9.82 -12.65
N MET A 50 12.75 10.66 -13.00
CA MET A 50 12.66 11.55 -14.15
C MET A 50 12.59 10.78 -15.47
N ALA A 51 13.34 9.68 -15.60
CA ALA A 51 13.27 8.80 -16.76
C ALA A 51 11.87 8.21 -16.93
N TRP A 52 11.24 7.75 -15.85
CA TRP A 52 9.86 7.25 -15.88
C TRP A 52 8.84 8.32 -16.25
N LEU A 53 8.93 9.52 -15.63
CA LEU A 53 8.06 10.65 -15.96
C LEU A 53 8.18 11.07 -17.43
N THR A 54 9.41 11.12 -17.95
CA THR A 54 9.68 11.49 -19.34
C THR A 54 9.17 10.43 -20.31
N ALA A 55 9.37 9.15 -19.99
CA ALA A 55 8.94 8.04 -20.83
C ALA A 55 7.41 7.94 -20.97
N LEU A 56 6.67 8.25 -19.89
CA LEU A 56 5.21 8.29 -19.93
C LEU A 56 4.68 9.39 -20.86
N GLY A 57 5.36 10.54 -20.88
CA GLY A 57 4.86 11.76 -21.50
C GLY A 57 3.49 12.18 -20.97
N ARG A 58 2.85 13.14 -21.63
CA ARG A 58 1.58 13.69 -21.14
C ARG A 58 0.45 12.65 -21.14
N ARG A 59 0.32 11.87 -22.21
CA ARG A 59 -0.76 10.89 -22.37
C ARG A 59 -0.62 9.72 -21.39
N GLY A 60 0.60 9.19 -21.20
CA GLY A 60 0.85 8.15 -20.20
C GLY A 60 0.59 8.66 -18.79
N GLY A 61 1.02 9.89 -18.48
CA GLY A 61 0.78 10.51 -17.19
C GLY A 61 -0.71 10.69 -16.86
N GLU A 62 -1.53 11.17 -17.80
CA GLU A 62 -2.99 11.28 -17.64
C GLU A 62 -3.64 9.92 -17.33
N ILE A 63 -3.20 8.85 -18.01
CA ILE A 63 -3.70 7.48 -17.79
C ILE A 63 -3.32 6.98 -16.38
N ILE A 64 -2.08 7.19 -15.95
CA ILE A 64 -1.60 6.79 -14.62
C ILE A 64 -2.36 7.57 -13.54
N ILE A 65 -2.56 8.88 -13.70
CA ILE A 65 -3.30 9.68 -12.73
C ILE A 65 -4.72 9.12 -12.53
N VAL A 66 -5.46 8.88 -13.62
CA VAL A 66 -6.86 8.46 -13.53
C VAL A 66 -7.01 7.04 -13.02
N TRP A 67 -6.30 6.09 -13.66
CA TRP A 67 -6.52 4.67 -13.40
C TRP A 67 -5.66 4.15 -12.26
N HIS A 68 -4.38 4.51 -12.21
CA HIS A 68 -3.48 4.05 -11.15
C HIS A 68 -3.76 4.82 -9.87
N CYS A 69 -3.49 6.12 -9.84
CA CYS A 69 -3.54 6.94 -8.62
C CYS A 69 -4.96 7.16 -8.06
N LEU A 70 -5.90 7.61 -8.90
CA LEU A 70 -7.24 8.03 -8.46
C LEU A 70 -8.28 6.90 -8.41
N THR A 71 -7.95 5.70 -8.90
CA THR A 71 -8.85 4.54 -8.86
C THR A 71 -8.29 3.43 -7.99
N PHE A 72 -7.24 2.75 -8.45
CA PHE A 72 -6.72 1.57 -7.75
C PHE A 72 -6.02 1.94 -6.44
N ASP A 73 -5.10 2.90 -6.50
CA ASP A 73 -4.31 3.36 -5.35
C ASP A 73 -5.13 4.23 -4.38
N LEU A 74 -6.32 4.68 -4.79
CA LEU A 74 -7.28 5.29 -3.87
C LEU A 74 -8.02 4.22 -3.05
N LEU A 75 -8.43 3.13 -3.70
CA LEU A 75 -9.26 2.08 -3.11
C LEU A 75 -8.43 1.06 -2.30
N PHE A 76 -7.27 0.66 -2.82
CA PHE A 76 -6.50 -0.46 -2.31
C PHE A 76 -5.97 -0.24 -0.88
N PRO A 77 -5.38 0.91 -0.51
CA PRO A 77 -4.88 1.13 0.85
C PRO A 77 -6.00 1.06 1.89
N ALA A 78 -7.20 1.58 1.58
CA ALA A 78 -8.37 1.48 2.46
C ALA A 78 -8.82 0.02 2.62
N LEU A 79 -8.97 -0.72 1.52
CA LEU A 79 -9.39 -2.12 1.54
C LEU A 79 -8.37 -2.99 2.30
N LEU A 80 -7.08 -2.82 1.99
CA LEU A 80 -6.00 -3.53 2.67
C LEU A 80 -5.97 -3.18 4.16
N SER A 81 -6.19 -1.92 4.52
CA SER A 81 -6.23 -1.50 5.93
C SER A 81 -7.36 -2.18 6.70
N LEU A 82 -8.57 -2.25 6.12
CA LEU A 82 -9.70 -2.96 6.72
C LEU A 82 -9.40 -4.46 6.87
N THR A 83 -8.73 -5.06 5.88
CA THR A 83 -8.26 -6.43 5.94
C THR A 83 -7.26 -6.63 7.08
N LEU A 84 -6.22 -5.80 7.18
CA LEU A 84 -5.20 -5.90 8.21
C LEU A 84 -5.79 -5.74 9.62
N VAL A 85 -6.64 -4.73 9.84
CA VAL A 85 -7.37 -4.55 11.11
C VAL A 85 -8.18 -5.80 11.45
N SER A 86 -8.93 -6.33 10.48
CA SER A 86 -9.75 -7.53 10.68
C SER A 86 -8.92 -8.76 11.03
N LEU A 87 -7.75 -8.94 10.40
CA LEU A 87 -6.84 -10.04 10.66
C LEU A 87 -6.18 -9.90 12.04
N ILE A 88 -5.72 -8.70 12.43
CA ILE A 88 -5.19 -8.43 13.77
C ILE A 88 -6.21 -8.82 14.83
N LEU A 89 -7.48 -8.42 14.67
CA LEU A 89 -8.55 -8.78 15.61
C LEU A 89 -8.81 -10.29 15.64
N VAL A 90 -8.88 -10.95 14.49
CA VAL A 90 -9.16 -12.40 14.40
C VAL A 90 -8.04 -13.25 15.01
N PHE A 91 -6.78 -12.92 14.73
CA PHE A 91 -5.65 -13.67 15.26
C PHE A 91 -5.32 -13.25 16.69
N GLY A 92 -5.42 -11.97 17.01
CA GLY A 92 -5.18 -11.44 18.35
C GLY A 92 -6.12 -12.03 19.38
N ARG A 93 -7.41 -12.20 19.06
CA ARG A 93 -8.40 -12.83 19.98
C ARG A 93 -8.11 -14.31 20.31
N ARG A 94 -7.14 -14.95 19.64
CA ARG A 94 -6.64 -16.29 20.02
C ARG A 94 -5.67 -16.23 21.21
N LEU A 95 -5.14 -15.05 21.53
CA LEU A 95 -4.27 -14.82 22.68
C LEU A 95 -5.09 -14.36 23.88
N SER A 96 -4.88 -14.97 25.05
CA SER A 96 -5.64 -14.67 26.27
C SER A 96 -5.52 -13.20 26.68
N THR A 97 -4.31 -12.64 26.61
CA THR A 97 -4.03 -11.24 26.99
C THR A 97 -4.77 -10.25 26.10
N PHE A 98 -4.72 -10.44 24.77
CA PHE A 98 -5.39 -9.55 23.83
C PHE A 98 -6.91 -9.70 23.90
N ARG A 99 -7.41 -10.93 24.06
CA ARG A 99 -8.84 -11.22 24.23
C ARG A 99 -9.42 -10.60 25.51
N ALA A 100 -8.63 -10.47 26.57
CA ALA A 100 -9.05 -9.87 27.84
C ALA A 100 -9.21 -8.34 27.75
N MET A 101 -8.65 -7.68 26.73
CA MET A 101 -8.78 -6.24 26.54
C MET A 101 -10.20 -5.85 26.11
N PRO A 102 -10.70 -4.65 26.48
CA PRO A 102 -11.96 -4.11 25.96
C PRO A 102 -11.97 -4.05 24.43
N ALA A 103 -13.12 -4.23 23.80
CA ALA A 103 -13.25 -4.25 22.34
C ALA A 103 -12.75 -2.94 21.68
N GLN A 104 -12.97 -1.81 22.35
CA GLN A 104 -12.51 -0.49 21.92
C GLN A 104 -10.98 -0.41 21.90
N VAL A 105 -10.31 -1.00 22.89
CA VAL A 105 -8.84 -1.04 22.97
C VAL A 105 -8.26 -1.96 21.89
N GLN A 106 -8.89 -3.12 21.64
CA GLN A 106 -8.50 -4.00 20.54
C GLN A 106 -8.61 -3.29 19.18
N ALA A 107 -9.71 -2.55 18.96
CA ALA A 107 -9.95 -1.80 17.74
C ALA A 107 -8.94 -0.65 17.58
N LEU A 108 -8.73 0.14 18.63
CA LEU A 108 -7.77 1.25 18.63
C LEU A 108 -6.35 0.76 18.38
N PHE A 109 -5.92 -0.31 19.05
CA PHE A 109 -4.62 -0.93 18.84
C PHE A 109 -4.43 -1.35 17.38
N SER A 110 -5.43 -2.05 16.82
CA SER A 110 -5.38 -2.51 15.43
C SER A 110 -5.33 -1.34 14.45
N LEU A 111 -6.10 -0.28 14.71
CA LEU A 111 -6.12 0.92 13.88
C LEU A 111 -4.80 1.68 13.91
N VAL A 112 -4.21 1.89 15.10
CA VAL A 112 -2.93 2.59 15.27
C VAL A 112 -1.78 1.87 14.55
N LEU A 113 -1.81 0.53 14.50
CA LEU A 113 -0.80 -0.23 13.76
C LEU A 113 -0.91 -0.11 12.23
N VAL A 114 -2.11 0.15 11.71
CA VAL A 114 -2.40 0.10 10.26
C VAL A 114 -2.44 1.49 9.64
N LEU A 115 -2.97 2.48 10.37
CA LEU A 115 -3.19 3.83 9.87
C LEU A 115 -1.92 4.51 9.31
N PRO A 116 -0.72 4.38 9.93
CA PRO A 116 0.49 4.99 9.39
C PRO A 116 0.82 4.54 7.96
N TYR A 117 0.64 3.24 7.66
CA TYR A 117 0.83 2.72 6.30
C TYR A 117 -0.13 3.40 5.31
N ALA A 118 -1.42 3.42 5.62
CA ALA A 118 -2.44 3.98 4.72
C ALA A 118 -2.19 5.47 4.43
N VAL A 119 -1.80 6.23 5.47
CA VAL A 119 -1.44 7.65 5.31
C VAL A 119 -0.21 7.80 4.42
N ALA A 120 0.86 7.03 4.65
CA ALA A 120 2.07 7.11 3.83
C ALA A 120 1.79 6.75 2.36
N ASP A 121 0.96 5.73 2.12
CA ASP A 121 0.55 5.33 0.77
C ASP A 121 -0.24 6.45 0.08
N TYR A 122 -1.25 7.03 0.73
CA TYR A 122 -2.00 8.15 0.14
C TYR A 122 -1.17 9.40 -0.11
N VAL A 123 -0.26 9.75 0.80
CA VAL A 123 0.65 10.88 0.58
C VAL A 123 1.56 10.60 -0.61
N GLN A 124 2.07 9.36 -0.75
CA GLN A 124 2.88 8.96 -1.90
C GLN A 124 2.11 9.06 -3.22
N ASN A 125 0.88 8.56 -3.27
CA ASN A 125 0.04 8.58 -4.46
C ASN A 125 -0.29 10.02 -4.87
N PHE A 126 -0.57 10.89 -3.90
CA PHE A 126 -0.78 12.31 -4.13
C PHE A 126 0.48 12.99 -4.67
N THR A 127 1.65 12.71 -4.09
CA THR A 127 2.93 13.25 -4.59
C THR A 127 3.19 12.82 -6.03
N VAL A 128 2.98 11.55 -6.38
CA VAL A 128 3.14 11.07 -7.77
C VAL A 128 2.14 11.72 -8.71
N ALA A 129 0.86 11.83 -8.32
CA ALA A 129 -0.14 12.51 -9.13
C ALA A 129 0.23 13.98 -9.41
N ARG A 130 0.82 14.67 -8.42
CA ARG A 130 1.32 16.03 -8.59
C ARG A 130 2.49 16.10 -9.57
N LEU A 131 3.48 15.21 -9.43
CA LEU A 131 4.63 15.12 -10.35
C LEU A 131 4.21 14.88 -11.80
N LEU A 132 3.17 14.06 -12.01
CA LEU A 132 2.62 13.77 -13.33
C LEU A 132 1.77 14.93 -13.88
N SER A 133 1.07 15.66 -13.01
CA SER A 133 0.20 16.78 -13.43
C SER A 133 0.99 18.05 -13.72
N ASP A 134 2.07 18.28 -12.98
CA ASP A 134 2.94 19.45 -13.11
C ASP A 134 4.40 19.01 -13.20
N PHE A 135 4.88 18.90 -14.43
CA PHE A 135 6.26 18.49 -14.71
C PHE A 135 7.30 19.49 -14.18
N GLN A 136 6.94 20.76 -13.94
CA GLN A 136 7.86 21.73 -13.33
C GLN A 136 8.12 21.41 -11.85
N SER A 137 7.18 20.71 -11.21
CA SER A 137 7.35 20.22 -9.83
C SER A 137 8.27 19.01 -9.73
N ALA A 138 8.62 18.36 -10.85
CA ALA A 138 9.54 17.23 -10.90
C ALA A 138 10.99 17.71 -10.85
N ASN A 139 11.54 17.78 -9.64
CA ASN A 139 12.92 18.14 -9.37
C ASN A 139 13.55 17.06 -8.46
N PRO A 140 14.89 17.09 -8.25
CA PRO A 140 15.55 16.04 -7.46
C PRO A 140 14.97 15.85 -6.06
N ASP A 141 14.60 16.94 -5.39
CA ASP A 141 14.07 16.88 -4.01
C ASP A 141 12.67 16.27 -3.95
N SER A 142 11.78 16.63 -4.89
CA SER A 142 10.42 16.09 -4.93
C SER A 142 10.39 14.60 -5.32
N LEU A 143 11.31 14.19 -6.19
CA LEU A 143 11.50 12.78 -6.56
C LEU A 143 12.13 11.97 -5.42
N ALA A 144 13.13 12.50 -4.72
CA ALA A 144 13.69 11.89 -3.52
C ALA A 144 12.63 11.76 -2.41
N PHE A 145 11.76 12.76 -2.26
CA PHE A 145 10.65 12.71 -1.34
C PHE A 145 9.65 11.59 -1.70
N ALA A 146 9.21 11.51 -2.96
CA ALA A 146 8.35 10.42 -3.44
C ALA A 146 8.99 9.02 -3.23
N SER A 147 10.29 8.91 -3.45
CA SER A 147 11.08 7.69 -3.19
C SER A 147 11.07 7.32 -1.70
N SER A 148 11.35 8.28 -0.82
CA SER A 148 11.33 8.04 0.63
C SER A 148 9.94 7.64 1.15
N LEU A 149 8.86 8.23 0.61
CA LEU A 149 7.49 7.81 0.91
C LEU A 149 7.20 6.38 0.45
N THR A 150 7.72 5.98 -0.71
CA THR A 150 7.60 4.61 -1.23
C THR A 150 8.28 3.61 -0.29
N VAL A 151 9.49 3.89 0.17
CA VAL A 151 10.16 3.03 1.16
C VAL A 151 9.39 3.03 2.49
N THR A 152 8.96 4.21 2.94
CA THR A 152 8.26 4.39 4.22
C THR A 152 6.95 3.61 4.26
N LYS A 153 6.14 3.64 3.21
CA LYS A 153 4.87 2.88 3.17
C LYS A 153 5.11 1.38 3.29
N PHE A 154 6.12 0.81 2.62
CA PHE A 154 6.44 -0.62 2.75
C PHE A 154 6.98 -0.97 4.13
N ALA A 155 7.84 -0.14 4.71
CA ALA A 155 8.34 -0.33 6.06
C ALA A 155 7.19 -0.31 7.10
N LEU A 156 6.26 0.63 6.95
CA LEU A 156 5.07 0.74 7.81
C LEU A 156 4.10 -0.42 7.59
N LEU A 157 3.94 -0.91 6.36
CA LEU A 157 3.11 -2.07 6.03
C LEU A 157 3.65 -3.37 6.66
N ALA A 158 4.97 -3.51 6.75
CA ALA A 158 5.61 -4.69 7.34
C ALA A 158 5.23 -4.88 8.82
N ILE A 159 4.98 -3.80 9.56
CA ILE A 159 4.63 -3.84 10.99
C ILE A 159 3.33 -4.62 11.27
N PRO A 160 2.15 -4.24 10.72
CA PRO A 160 0.92 -4.99 10.95
C PRO A 160 0.99 -6.41 10.38
N VAL A 161 1.68 -6.64 9.26
CA VAL A 161 1.90 -7.98 8.71
C VAL A 161 2.68 -8.87 9.70
N PHE A 162 3.75 -8.33 10.29
CA PHE A 162 4.55 -9.04 11.29
C PHE A 162 3.73 -9.33 12.55
N VAL A 163 2.94 -8.37 13.04
CA VAL A 163 2.04 -8.58 14.19
C VAL A 163 1.03 -9.70 13.93
N ILE A 164 0.41 -9.71 12.73
CA ILE A 164 -0.51 -10.78 12.32
C ILE A 164 0.20 -12.13 12.33
N ALA A 165 1.41 -12.22 11.78
CA ALA A 165 2.20 -13.45 11.76
C ALA A 165 2.50 -13.95 13.18
N VAL A 166 2.95 -13.06 14.07
CA VAL A 166 3.21 -13.38 15.48
C VAL A 166 1.94 -13.88 16.17
N PHE A 167 0.81 -13.18 16.01
CA PHE A 167 -0.47 -13.60 16.59
C PHE A 167 -0.93 -14.96 16.06
N ALA A 168 -0.76 -15.22 14.76
CA ALA A 168 -1.13 -16.49 14.15
C ALA A 168 -0.31 -17.66 14.71
N VAL A 169 1.02 -17.50 14.79
CA VAL A 169 1.95 -18.53 15.31
C VAL A 169 1.75 -18.75 16.82
N ALA A 170 1.71 -17.67 17.61
CA ALA A 170 1.52 -17.77 19.05
C ALA A 170 0.16 -18.38 19.43
N GLY A 171 -0.87 -18.12 18.62
CA GLY A 171 -2.20 -18.71 18.78
C GLY A 171 -2.28 -20.19 18.37
N GLN A 172 -1.36 -20.69 17.55
CA GLN A 172 -1.26 -22.12 17.21
C GLN A 172 -0.59 -22.90 18.35
N ARG A 173 0.47 -22.37 18.95
CA ARG A 173 1.22 -23.04 20.05
C ARG A 173 0.42 -23.23 21.35
N ARG A 174 -0.72 -22.56 21.49
CA ARG A 174 -1.60 -22.62 22.66
C ARG A 174 -2.84 -23.50 22.46
N ARG A 175 -2.99 -24.11 21.28
CA ARG A 175 -3.99 -25.16 21.00
C ARG A 175 -3.34 -26.51 21.16
#